data_AF-A0A7S2VBN2-F1
#
_entry.id   AF-A0A7S2VBN2-F1
#
_cell.length_a   1.000
_cell.length_b   1.000
_cell.length_c   1.000
_cell.angle_alpha   90.00
_cell.angle_beta   90.00
_cell.angle_gamma   90.00
#
_symmetry.space_group_name_H-M   'P 1'
#
loop_
_entity.id
_entity.type
_entity.pdbx_description
1 polymer ?
#
loop_
_entity_poly.entity_id
_entity_poly.type
_entity_poly.pdbx_seq_one_letter_code
_entity_poly.pdbx_strand_id
1 'polypeptide(L)'
;MNRYRFTLRFFGVLLSLRYCTGFSQNAAPPANQEIAESFNNGHRKRDNQRVKPIPYVATSSTIEHGKALSDYIQKGDRVLELGTQLDASSDTILKAIGHEGHAVLVDVQRTDTNSGRSSQGTRNVEKFSSEASKGDQKNYDYVEIEQFQKWKTILDQYASSTDESFDIFVLDATAMLGNDLELTTLSVIMEFVTEMVTRRGTRPRAVLVKSKAMTSLSRRLVHAQRLFDGSTTVDLKSPSRDGRPYIVAGVGVEEYRRTIPHVMQNGDRALEVGCFSGTTTALVHEAAQPRGYCIGVDIGPKIIERAKREHPDMHFAVGDGRKSLELLRIQQASNQSAEQSRVSPLDGYDVVYADIGGLSGPDGTLES
;
A
#
# COMPACT_ATOMS: atom_id res chain seq x y z
N MET A 1 33.98 -7.59 -11.81
CA MET A 1 32.87 -8.54 -11.54
C MET A 1 31.92 -7.90 -10.55
N ASN A 2 30.93 -7.15 -11.02
CA ASN A 2 29.97 -6.46 -10.17
C ASN A 2 28.84 -7.42 -9.80
N ARG A 3 28.80 -7.86 -8.54
CA ARG A 3 27.66 -8.59 -7.98
C ARG A 3 26.65 -7.59 -7.45
N TYR A 4 25.61 -7.30 -8.23
CA TYR A 4 24.43 -6.63 -7.71
C TYR A 4 23.63 -7.61 -6.85
N ARG A 5 23.55 -7.33 -5.54
CA ARG A 5 22.61 -7.99 -4.64
C ARG A 5 21.25 -7.29 -4.77
N PHE A 6 20.28 -7.95 -5.39
CA PHE A 6 18.89 -7.54 -5.34
C PHE A 6 18.27 -7.99 -4.00
N THR A 7 17.82 -7.05 -3.19
CA THR A 7 17.00 -7.33 -2.00
C THR A 7 15.54 -7.21 -2.40
N LEU A 8 14.88 -8.34 -2.67
CA LEU A 8 13.42 -8.38 -2.81
C LEU A 8 12.80 -8.17 -1.41
N ARG A 9 12.01 -7.11 -1.24
CA ARG A 9 11.22 -6.88 -0.01
C ARG A 9 9.81 -7.41 -0.24
N PHE A 10 9.47 -8.52 0.41
CA PHE A 10 8.10 -9.02 0.50
C PHE A 10 7.43 -8.51 1.79
N PHE A 11 6.18 -8.06 1.69
CA PHE A 11 5.34 -7.70 2.83
C PHE A 11 4.22 -8.73 2.96
N GLY A 12 4.10 -9.33 4.15
CA GLY A 12 3.02 -10.23 4.50
C GLY A 12 1.82 -9.44 5.03
N VAL A 13 0.62 -9.72 4.51
CA VAL A 13 -0.67 -9.23 5.03
C VAL A 13 -1.40 -10.44 5.61
N LEU A 14 -1.91 -10.35 6.83
CA LEU A 14 -2.76 -11.39 7.43
C LEU A 14 -4.16 -10.81 7.72
N LEU A 15 -5.19 -11.55 7.29
CA LEU A 15 -6.60 -11.35 7.65
C LEU A 15 -6.90 -12.01 8.99
N SER A 16 -7.71 -11.36 9.83
CA SER A 16 -8.42 -11.99 10.95
C SER A 16 -9.92 -11.75 10.79
N LEU A 17 -10.72 -12.80 10.95
CA LEU A 17 -12.18 -12.81 10.80
C LEU A 17 -12.80 -13.19 12.14
N ARG A 18 -13.64 -12.32 12.72
CA ARG A 18 -14.58 -12.70 13.78
C ARG A 18 -15.90 -11.92 13.75
N TYR A 19 -16.95 -12.62 14.16
CA TYR A 19 -18.31 -12.16 14.39
C TYR A 19 -18.42 -11.45 15.75
N CYS A 20 -19.08 -10.29 15.80
CA CYS A 20 -19.52 -9.67 17.05
C CYS A 20 -21.04 -9.76 17.20
N THR A 21 -21.50 -10.35 18.31
CA THR A 21 -22.85 -10.21 18.85
C THR A 21 -22.92 -8.93 19.69
N GLY A 22 -24.08 -8.26 19.63
CA GLY A 22 -24.22 -6.86 20.04
C GLY A 22 -24.12 -6.58 21.53
N PHE A 23 -23.73 -5.34 21.87
CA PHE A 23 -24.00 -4.71 23.16
C PHE A 23 -24.04 -3.17 23.05
N SER A 24 -24.74 -2.58 24.02
CA SER A 24 -25.26 -1.22 24.13
C SER A 24 -24.25 -0.07 24.02
N GLN A 25 -24.70 1.03 23.41
CA GLN A 25 -24.03 2.33 23.36
C GLN A 25 -23.97 2.96 24.76
N ASN A 26 -22.77 3.27 25.25
CA ASN A 26 -22.54 4.25 26.31
C ASN A 26 -21.62 5.35 25.76
N ALA A 27 -21.93 6.59 26.11
CA ALA A 27 -21.25 7.79 25.65
C ALA A 27 -19.75 7.79 26.02
N ALA A 28 -18.92 8.23 25.07
CA ALA A 28 -17.48 8.37 25.25
C ALA A 28 -17.15 9.54 26.21
N PRO A 29 -16.15 9.39 27.10
CA PRO A 29 -15.67 10.49 27.93
C PRO A 29 -14.90 11.54 27.09
N PRO A 30 -14.83 12.80 27.55
CA PRO A 30 -14.10 13.86 26.85
C PRO A 30 -12.59 13.58 26.83
N ALA A 31 -11.97 13.71 25.66
CA ALA A 31 -10.54 13.56 25.47
C ALA A 31 -9.77 14.72 26.15
N ASN A 32 -8.76 14.37 26.96
CA ASN A 32 -7.86 15.31 27.63
C ASN A 32 -7.13 16.20 26.61
N GLN A 33 -7.44 17.51 26.59
CA GLN A 33 -6.85 18.51 25.70
C GLN A 33 -5.46 19.03 26.14
N GLU A 34 -5.00 18.73 27.36
CA GLU A 34 -3.80 19.37 27.94
C GLU A 34 -2.45 18.89 27.38
N ILE A 35 -2.39 17.80 26.60
CA ILE A 35 -1.12 17.27 26.06
C ILE A 35 -0.72 17.96 24.73
N ALA A 36 -1.63 18.70 24.09
CA ALA A 36 -1.40 19.19 22.72
C ALA A 36 -0.71 20.57 22.58
N GLU A 37 -0.64 21.40 23.64
CA GLU A 37 -0.29 22.82 23.47
C GLU A 37 1.20 23.17 23.66
N SER A 38 2.04 22.30 24.22
CA SER A 38 3.40 22.68 24.64
C SER A 38 4.53 22.57 23.59
N PHE A 39 4.25 22.18 22.34
CA PHE A 39 5.33 21.73 21.43
C PHE A 39 5.56 22.53 20.14
N ASN A 40 4.96 23.73 19.99
CA ASN A 40 4.95 24.41 18.68
C ASN A 40 6.06 25.46 18.41
N ASN A 41 7.05 25.64 19.29
CA ASN A 41 8.03 26.72 19.18
C ASN A 41 9.44 26.22 18.78
N GLY A 42 9.73 26.08 17.47
CA GLY A 42 11.14 25.94 17.07
C GLY A 42 11.52 25.45 15.66
N HIS A 43 10.61 25.35 14.69
CA HIS A 43 10.99 24.85 13.36
C HIS A 43 11.35 25.98 12.37
N ARG A 44 12.65 26.12 12.11
CA ARG A 44 13.23 26.96 11.04
C ARG A 44 12.58 26.61 9.69
N LYS A 45 11.97 27.60 9.04
CA LYS A 45 11.44 27.52 7.67
C LYS A 45 12.59 27.34 6.67
N ARG A 46 12.91 26.10 6.30
CA ARG A 46 13.56 25.85 5.00
C ARG A 46 12.45 25.85 3.97
N ASP A 47 12.48 26.81 3.05
CA ASP A 47 11.65 26.82 1.84
C ASP A 47 12.11 25.72 0.86
N ASN A 48 12.04 24.47 1.32
CA ASN A 48 12.09 23.33 0.41
C ASN A 48 10.74 23.30 -0.28
N GLN A 49 10.69 23.78 -1.52
CA GLN A 49 9.53 23.63 -2.40
C GLN A 49 9.16 22.15 -2.41
N ARG A 50 8.12 21.79 -1.65
CA ARG A 50 7.75 20.39 -1.46
C ARG A 50 7.36 19.84 -2.82
N VAL A 51 8.16 18.90 -3.31
CA VAL A 51 7.89 18.18 -4.54
C VAL A 51 6.50 17.57 -4.42
N LYS A 52 5.55 18.02 -5.25
CA LYS A 52 4.18 17.49 -5.21
C LYS A 52 4.23 15.99 -5.51
N PRO A 53 3.49 15.16 -4.73
CA PRO A 53 3.40 13.73 -5.01
C PRO A 53 2.69 13.51 -6.34
N ILE A 54 3.03 12.41 -7.02
CA ILE A 54 2.35 12.00 -8.26
C ILE A 54 0.98 11.42 -7.86
N PRO A 55 -0.14 11.91 -8.43
CA PRO A 55 -1.47 11.40 -8.11
C PRO A 55 -1.66 9.99 -8.69
N TYR A 56 -2.17 9.08 -7.86
CA TYR A 56 -2.56 7.71 -8.26
C TYR A 56 -4.09 7.60 -8.26
N VAL A 57 -4.67 7.24 -9.39
CA VAL A 57 -6.13 7.08 -9.56
C VAL A 57 -6.44 5.61 -9.74
N ALA A 58 -7.02 4.98 -8.71
CA ALA A 58 -7.47 3.60 -8.78
C ALA A 58 -8.95 3.52 -9.16
N THR A 59 -9.26 2.62 -10.08
CA THR A 59 -10.61 2.37 -10.61
C THR A 59 -10.94 0.89 -10.52
N SER A 60 -12.21 0.55 -10.27
CA SER A 60 -12.62 -0.83 -9.99
C SER A 60 -13.32 -1.53 -11.15
N SER A 61 -13.69 -0.78 -12.19
CA SER A 61 -14.40 -1.27 -13.37
C SER A 61 -13.90 -0.60 -14.65
N THR A 62 -14.15 -1.22 -15.80
CA THR A 62 -13.82 -0.65 -17.13
C THR A 62 -14.51 0.69 -17.37
N ILE A 63 -15.75 0.87 -16.89
CA ILE A 63 -16.49 2.13 -17.06
C ILE A 63 -15.85 3.26 -16.25
N GLU A 64 -15.51 3.01 -14.98
CA GLU A 64 -14.78 3.97 -14.15
C GLU A 64 -13.41 4.28 -14.75
N HIS A 65 -12.73 3.26 -15.27
CA HIS A 65 -11.43 3.41 -15.90
C HIS A 65 -11.50 4.28 -17.15
N GLY A 66 -12.44 4.04 -18.07
CA GLY A 66 -12.65 4.86 -19.26
C GLY A 66 -12.94 6.33 -18.95
N LYS A 67 -13.72 6.61 -17.89
CA LYS A 67 -13.94 7.99 -17.41
C LYS A 67 -12.65 8.61 -16.90
N ALA A 68 -11.91 7.90 -16.05
CA ALA A 68 -10.63 8.39 -15.53
C ALA A 68 -9.61 8.66 -16.66
N LEU A 69 -9.54 7.79 -17.68
CA LEU A 69 -8.72 8.01 -18.86
C LEU A 69 -9.11 9.31 -19.57
N SER A 70 -10.42 9.54 -19.78
CA SER A 70 -10.93 10.74 -20.45
C SER A 70 -10.68 12.03 -19.65
N ASP A 71 -10.73 11.97 -18.31
CA ASP A 71 -10.58 13.13 -17.44
C ASP A 71 -9.11 13.51 -17.20
N TYR A 72 -8.21 12.52 -17.20
CA TYR A 72 -6.80 12.74 -16.84
C TYR A 72 -5.85 12.82 -18.03
N ILE A 73 -6.16 12.17 -19.16
CA ILE A 73 -5.32 12.23 -20.37
C ILE A 73 -5.65 13.50 -21.15
N GLN A 74 -4.62 14.24 -21.53
CA GLN A 74 -4.68 15.46 -22.30
C GLN A 74 -4.20 15.23 -23.74
N LYS A 75 -4.65 16.09 -24.66
CA LYS A 75 -4.14 16.10 -26.02
C LYS A 75 -2.63 16.36 -26.01
N GLY A 76 -1.87 15.58 -26.77
CA GLY A 76 -0.41 15.65 -26.80
C GLY A 76 0.29 14.78 -25.75
N ASP A 77 -0.43 14.19 -24.78
CA ASP A 77 0.19 13.34 -23.77
C ASP A 77 0.87 12.11 -24.41
N ARG A 78 1.97 11.71 -23.77
CA ARG A 78 2.68 10.46 -24.02
C ARG A 78 2.25 9.43 -22.98
N VAL A 79 1.58 8.37 -23.41
CA VAL A 79 0.93 7.40 -22.54
C VAL A 79 1.61 6.03 -22.64
N LEU A 80 1.97 5.43 -21.51
CA LEU A 80 2.32 4.01 -21.45
C LEU A 80 1.15 3.23 -20.85
N GLU A 81 0.54 2.32 -21.61
CA GLU A 81 -0.47 1.38 -21.12
C GLU A 81 0.17 0.00 -20.92
N LEU A 82 0.32 -0.45 -19.67
CA LEU A 82 0.68 -1.83 -19.35
C LEU A 82 -0.57 -2.64 -19.02
N GLY A 83 -0.82 -3.70 -19.78
CA GLY A 83 -2.00 -4.55 -19.62
C GLY A 83 -3.07 -4.25 -20.64
N THR A 84 -2.65 -3.72 -21.80
CA THR A 84 -3.59 -3.39 -22.85
C THR A 84 -4.40 -4.61 -23.25
N GLN A 85 -5.72 -4.45 -23.36
CA GLN A 85 -6.60 -5.47 -23.90
C GLN A 85 -7.03 -5.14 -25.33
N LEU A 86 -6.46 -4.06 -25.91
CA LEU A 86 -6.79 -3.55 -27.24
C LEU A 86 -8.30 -3.34 -27.39
N ASP A 87 -8.90 -2.74 -26.35
CA ASP A 87 -10.34 -2.58 -26.18
C ASP A 87 -10.75 -1.10 -26.06
N ALA A 88 -11.93 -0.84 -25.49
CA ALA A 88 -12.44 0.51 -25.27
C ALA A 88 -11.49 1.42 -24.48
N SER A 89 -10.63 0.86 -23.61
CA SER A 89 -9.65 1.62 -22.83
C SER A 89 -8.58 2.20 -23.75
N SER A 90 -7.99 1.36 -24.60
CA SER A 90 -6.99 1.77 -25.58
C SER A 90 -7.57 2.76 -26.60
N ASP A 91 -8.80 2.54 -27.05
CA ASP A 91 -9.51 3.50 -27.92
C ASP A 91 -9.73 4.86 -27.23
N THR A 92 -10.05 4.85 -25.94
CA THR A 92 -10.22 6.08 -25.15
C THR A 92 -8.89 6.82 -25.03
N ILE A 93 -7.78 6.10 -24.79
CA ILE A 93 -6.42 6.67 -24.77
C ILE A 93 -6.11 7.35 -26.10
N LEU A 94 -6.22 6.63 -27.22
CA LEU A 94 -5.89 7.15 -28.55
C LEU A 94 -6.74 8.36 -28.93
N LYS A 95 -8.02 8.36 -28.56
CA LYS A 95 -8.91 9.51 -28.76
C LYS A 95 -8.49 10.71 -27.91
N ALA A 96 -8.12 10.49 -26.65
CA ALA A 96 -7.78 11.56 -25.70
C ALA A 96 -6.45 12.24 -26.04
N ILE A 97 -5.43 11.47 -26.42
CA ILE A 97 -4.11 12.01 -26.79
C ILE A 97 -4.14 12.78 -28.13
N GLY A 98 -5.04 12.42 -29.04
CA GLY A 98 -5.10 13.00 -30.38
C GLY A 98 -3.85 12.73 -31.23
N HIS A 99 -3.75 13.37 -32.39
CA HIS A 99 -2.64 13.15 -33.34
C HIS A 99 -1.28 13.72 -32.88
N GLU A 100 -1.28 14.61 -31.88
CA GLU A 100 -0.07 15.21 -31.31
C GLU A 100 0.58 14.36 -30.22
N GLY A 101 -0.19 13.44 -29.61
CA GLY A 101 0.30 12.58 -28.55
C GLY A 101 0.81 11.24 -29.08
N HIS A 102 1.26 10.38 -28.17
CA HIS A 102 1.73 9.04 -28.52
C HIS A 102 1.36 8.04 -27.43
N ALA A 103 0.85 6.86 -27.79
CA ALA A 103 0.62 5.76 -26.85
C ALA A 103 1.48 4.52 -27.12
N VAL A 104 2.12 3.99 -26.08
CA VAL A 104 2.78 2.67 -26.12
C VAL A 104 1.88 1.68 -25.39
N LEU A 105 1.28 0.75 -26.14
CA LEU A 105 0.32 -0.23 -25.66
C LEU A 105 1.01 -1.57 -25.49
N VAL A 106 1.19 -2.02 -24.25
CA VAL A 106 1.96 -3.23 -23.92
C VAL A 106 1.04 -4.32 -23.37
N ASP A 107 1.05 -5.50 -24.00
CA ASP A 107 0.38 -6.71 -23.51
C ASP A 107 1.40 -7.81 -23.20
N VAL A 108 1.06 -8.72 -22.29
CA VAL A 108 1.86 -9.92 -22.03
C VAL A 108 1.28 -11.06 -22.84
N GLN A 109 2.12 -11.76 -23.60
CA GLN A 109 1.73 -12.94 -24.36
C GLN A 109 1.12 -13.97 -23.41
N ARG A 110 -0.17 -14.26 -23.59
CA ARG A 110 -0.89 -15.23 -22.76
C ARG A 110 -0.79 -16.59 -23.43
N THR A 111 -0.39 -17.60 -22.66
CA THR A 111 -0.59 -18.99 -23.10
C THR A 111 -2.10 -19.24 -23.15
N ASP A 112 -2.63 -19.61 -24.32
CA ASP A 112 -4.07 -19.80 -24.59
C ASP A 112 -4.81 -20.71 -23.60
N THR A 113 -4.08 -21.42 -22.74
CA THR A 113 -4.57 -22.47 -21.86
C THR A 113 -5.17 -22.00 -20.52
N ASN A 114 -4.99 -20.75 -20.08
CA ASN A 114 -5.19 -20.43 -18.66
C ASN A 114 -6.26 -19.41 -18.28
N SER A 115 -7.05 -18.87 -19.20
CA SER A 115 -8.18 -18.04 -18.77
C SER A 115 -9.45 -18.27 -19.59
N GLY A 116 -10.34 -19.11 -19.04
CA GLY A 116 -11.71 -19.28 -19.52
C GLY A 116 -12.59 -18.01 -19.44
N ARG A 117 -11.99 -16.83 -19.21
CA ARG A 117 -12.64 -15.52 -19.23
C ARG A 117 -12.07 -14.55 -20.27
N SER A 118 -10.87 -14.73 -20.80
CA SER A 118 -10.30 -13.78 -21.80
C SER A 118 -10.54 -14.16 -23.24
N SER A 119 -11.08 -15.35 -23.53
CA SER A 119 -11.36 -15.82 -24.89
C SER A 119 -12.70 -15.32 -25.46
N GLN A 120 -13.54 -14.67 -24.64
CA GLN A 120 -14.80 -14.10 -25.11
C GLN A 120 -14.65 -12.62 -25.52
N GLY A 121 -13.92 -12.38 -26.61
CA GLY A 121 -14.46 -11.53 -27.68
C GLY A 121 -14.15 -10.02 -27.75
N THR A 122 -13.14 -9.46 -27.07
CA THR A 122 -12.88 -8.00 -27.19
C THR A 122 -11.49 -7.59 -27.67
N ARG A 123 -10.51 -8.50 -27.75
CA ARG A 123 -9.15 -8.15 -28.20
C ARG A 123 -9.14 -7.99 -29.72
N ASN A 124 -9.06 -6.76 -30.21
CA ASN A 124 -9.03 -6.48 -31.64
C ASN A 124 -7.59 -6.31 -32.15
N VAL A 125 -6.79 -7.38 -32.13
CA VAL A 125 -5.38 -7.32 -32.56
C VAL A 125 -5.26 -6.81 -34.00
N GLU A 126 -6.19 -7.18 -34.87
CA GLU A 126 -6.20 -6.76 -36.28
C GLU A 126 -6.23 -5.24 -36.41
N LYS A 127 -7.07 -4.54 -35.63
CA LYS A 127 -7.16 -3.08 -35.60
C LYS A 127 -5.83 -2.41 -35.21
N PHE A 128 -5.08 -3.02 -34.30
CA PHE A 128 -3.84 -2.44 -33.79
C PHE A 128 -2.59 -2.94 -34.52
N SER A 129 -2.71 -3.94 -35.39
CA SER A 129 -1.62 -4.48 -36.18
C SER A 129 -1.02 -3.45 -37.15
N SER A 130 0.26 -3.61 -37.47
CA SER A 130 1.01 -2.71 -38.36
C SER A 130 0.38 -2.60 -39.76
N GLU A 131 -0.28 -3.65 -40.25
CA GLU A 131 -0.81 -3.73 -41.62
C GLU A 131 -2.07 -2.90 -41.86
N ALA A 132 -2.89 -2.64 -40.83
CA ALA A 132 -4.20 -2.01 -40.97
C ALA A 132 -4.17 -0.50 -41.28
N SER A 133 -3.00 0.17 -41.16
CA SER A 133 -2.90 1.63 -41.24
C SER A 133 -1.83 2.09 -42.22
N LYS A 134 -1.90 1.64 -43.48
CA LYS A 134 -0.94 2.04 -44.54
C LYS A 134 -1.12 3.47 -45.08
N GLY A 135 -1.77 4.38 -44.34
CA GLY A 135 -2.07 5.73 -44.84
C GLY A 135 -2.00 6.87 -43.82
N ASP A 136 -2.21 6.59 -42.53
CA ASP A 136 -2.20 7.61 -41.48
C ASP A 136 -0.99 7.45 -40.57
N GLN A 137 -0.41 8.57 -40.14
CA GLN A 137 0.66 8.62 -39.15
C GLN A 137 0.16 7.98 -37.85
N LYS A 138 0.63 6.77 -37.53
CA LYS A 138 0.26 6.09 -36.28
C LYS A 138 0.81 6.88 -35.11
N ASN A 139 -0.07 7.29 -34.22
CA ASN A 139 0.26 7.91 -32.94
C ASN A 139 0.35 6.86 -31.80
N TYR A 140 0.63 5.60 -32.15
CA TYR A 140 0.76 4.54 -31.17
C TYR A 140 1.66 3.41 -31.66
N ASP A 141 2.25 2.72 -30.69
CA ASP A 141 2.97 1.47 -30.86
C ASP A 141 2.30 0.38 -30.02
N TYR A 142 2.13 -0.80 -30.60
CA TYR A 142 1.66 -1.98 -29.87
C TYR A 142 2.83 -2.97 -29.71
N VAL A 143 3.10 -3.37 -28.47
CA VAL A 143 4.19 -4.29 -28.14
C VAL A 143 3.68 -5.44 -27.30
N GLU A 144 3.90 -6.66 -27.78
CA GLU A 144 3.62 -7.88 -27.03
C GLU A 144 4.91 -8.41 -26.40
N ILE A 145 4.93 -8.58 -25.09
CA ILE A 145 6.08 -9.10 -24.33
C ILE A 145 5.84 -10.53 -23.87
N GLU A 146 6.85 -11.39 -23.96
CA GLU A 146 6.74 -12.80 -23.55
C GLU A 146 6.52 -12.97 -22.03
N GLN A 147 7.05 -12.03 -21.24
CA GLN A 147 7.04 -12.12 -19.78
C GLN A 147 6.88 -10.72 -19.20
N PHE A 148 6.14 -10.63 -18.08
CA PHE A 148 5.89 -9.36 -17.41
C PHE A 148 7.17 -8.55 -17.18
N GLN A 149 8.24 -9.17 -16.67
CA GLN A 149 9.48 -8.50 -16.31
C GLN A 149 10.15 -7.75 -17.47
N LYS A 150 9.82 -8.07 -18.72
CA LYS A 150 10.33 -7.38 -19.91
C LYS A 150 9.70 -6.01 -20.15
N TRP A 151 8.69 -5.58 -19.39
CA TRP A 151 8.13 -4.23 -19.54
C TRP A 151 9.20 -3.11 -19.38
N LYS A 152 10.27 -3.38 -18.61
CA LYS A 152 11.41 -2.44 -18.46
C LYS A 152 12.24 -2.30 -19.73
N THR A 153 12.33 -3.33 -20.57
CA THR A 153 13.06 -3.21 -21.84
C THR A 153 12.32 -2.30 -22.82
N ILE A 154 11.00 -2.20 -22.69
CA ILE A 154 10.20 -1.20 -23.41
C ILE A 154 10.63 0.19 -22.97
N LEU A 155 10.76 0.42 -21.67
CA LEU A 155 11.32 1.68 -21.19
C LEU A 155 12.69 1.96 -21.84
N ASP A 156 13.64 1.03 -21.79
CA ASP A 156 14.97 1.24 -22.38
C ASP A 156 14.93 1.51 -23.89
N GLN A 157 14.04 0.83 -24.64
CA GLN A 157 13.87 1.03 -26.08
C GLN A 157 13.48 2.48 -26.40
N TYR A 158 12.46 3.01 -25.71
CA TYR A 158 11.99 4.39 -25.91
C TYR A 158 12.89 5.42 -25.23
N ALA A 159 13.81 5.03 -24.34
CA ALA A 159 14.77 5.98 -23.77
C ALA A 159 15.88 6.39 -24.76
N SER A 160 16.12 5.58 -25.79
CA SER A 160 17.20 5.80 -26.76
C SER A 160 16.89 6.89 -27.79
N SER A 161 15.61 7.15 -28.04
CA SER A 161 15.08 8.33 -28.72
C SER A 161 15.10 9.48 -27.70
N THR A 162 15.96 10.47 -27.91
CA THR A 162 16.44 11.44 -26.90
C THR A 162 15.39 12.42 -26.32
N ASP A 163 14.09 12.14 -26.41
CA ASP A 163 13.03 13.03 -25.92
C ASP A 163 11.76 12.32 -25.41
N GLU A 164 11.83 11.01 -25.14
CA GLU A 164 10.62 10.23 -24.86
C GLU A 164 10.46 9.94 -23.37
N SER A 165 9.79 10.86 -22.68
CA SER A 165 9.19 10.61 -21.36
C SER A 165 7.72 10.23 -21.51
N PHE A 166 7.15 9.63 -20.46
CA PHE A 166 5.71 9.34 -20.39
C PHE A 166 5.06 10.29 -19.39
N ASP A 167 4.05 11.01 -19.86
CA ASP A 167 3.25 11.92 -19.04
C ASP A 167 2.24 11.16 -18.19
N ILE A 168 1.72 10.05 -18.71
CA ILE A 168 0.71 9.22 -18.04
C ILE A 168 1.12 7.75 -18.09
N PHE A 169 0.97 7.09 -16.95
CA PHE A 169 1.11 5.66 -16.82
C PHE A 169 -0.25 5.02 -16.56
N VAL A 170 -0.67 4.11 -17.42
CA VAL A 170 -1.91 3.34 -17.31
C VAL A 170 -1.56 1.88 -17.02
N LEU A 171 -2.17 1.31 -15.98
CA LEU A 171 -1.92 -0.07 -15.56
C LEU A 171 -3.22 -0.84 -15.36
N ASP A 172 -3.44 -1.88 -16.17
CA ASP A 172 -4.41 -2.94 -15.88
C ASP A 172 -3.68 -4.13 -15.25
N ALA A 173 -3.66 -4.15 -13.91
CA ALA A 173 -2.95 -5.16 -13.13
C ALA A 173 -3.51 -6.58 -13.36
N THR A 174 -4.82 -6.69 -13.60
CA THR A 174 -5.46 -8.00 -13.84
C THR A 174 -5.03 -8.57 -15.17
N ALA A 175 -5.00 -7.72 -16.22
CA ALA A 175 -4.54 -8.13 -17.54
C ALA A 175 -3.06 -8.57 -17.54
N MET A 176 -2.21 -7.88 -16.77
CA MET A 176 -0.76 -8.16 -16.74
C MET A 176 -0.37 -9.33 -15.85
N LEU A 177 -0.96 -9.44 -14.67
CA LEU A 177 -0.47 -10.33 -13.60
C LEU A 177 -1.40 -11.53 -13.38
N GLY A 178 -2.57 -11.55 -14.02
CA GLY A 178 -3.62 -12.56 -13.83
C GLY A 178 -4.35 -12.46 -12.48
N ASN A 179 -3.72 -11.83 -11.48
CA ASN A 179 -4.29 -11.58 -10.15
C ASN A 179 -4.15 -10.11 -9.78
N ASP A 180 -5.24 -9.54 -9.26
CA ASP A 180 -5.30 -8.17 -8.78
C ASP A 180 -4.84 -8.10 -7.32
N LEU A 181 -3.52 -7.98 -7.10
CA LEU A 181 -2.90 -7.92 -5.76
C LEU A 181 -2.37 -6.52 -5.48
N GLU A 182 -2.82 -5.90 -4.38
CA GLU A 182 -2.53 -4.49 -4.06
C GLU A 182 -1.05 -4.15 -4.03
N LEU A 183 -0.26 -4.97 -3.32
CA LEU A 183 1.16 -4.71 -3.10
C LEU A 183 2.00 -4.92 -4.36
N THR A 184 1.62 -5.90 -5.20
CA THR A 184 2.28 -6.11 -6.49
C THR A 184 2.01 -4.93 -7.40
N THR A 185 0.75 -4.47 -7.49
CA THR A 185 0.38 -3.27 -8.26
C THR A 185 1.14 -2.03 -7.79
N LEU A 186 1.21 -1.79 -6.48
CA LEU A 186 2.00 -0.69 -5.91
C LEU A 186 3.49 -0.81 -6.24
N SER A 187 4.08 -2.01 -6.15
CA SER A 187 5.50 -2.24 -6.49
C SER A 187 5.78 -1.85 -7.93
N VAL A 188 4.93 -2.25 -8.88
CA VAL A 188 5.09 -1.94 -10.31
C VAL A 188 5.02 -0.43 -10.55
N ILE A 189 4.06 0.26 -9.94
CA ILE A 189 3.93 1.72 -10.03
C ILE A 189 5.17 2.41 -9.48
N MET A 190 5.65 1.99 -8.30
CA MET A 190 6.82 2.59 -7.67
C MET A 190 8.10 2.33 -8.47
N GLU A 191 8.25 1.14 -9.06
CA GLU A 191 9.36 0.82 -9.96
C GLU A 191 9.32 1.71 -11.21
N PHE A 192 8.16 1.86 -11.85
CA PHE A 192 7.99 2.76 -13.00
C PHE A 192 8.34 4.21 -12.65
N VAL A 193 7.75 4.75 -11.57
CA VAL A 193 8.00 6.13 -11.13
C VAL A 193 9.48 6.34 -10.79
N THR A 194 10.11 5.39 -10.10
CA THR A 194 11.53 5.46 -9.75
C THR A 194 12.39 5.47 -11.01
N GLU A 195 12.09 4.60 -11.99
CA GLU A 195 12.80 4.53 -13.26
C GLU A 195 12.69 5.86 -14.04
N MET A 196 11.49 6.44 -14.12
CA MET A 196 11.25 7.74 -14.76
C MET A 196 12.04 8.87 -14.08
N VAL A 197 11.96 8.96 -12.76
CA VAL A 197 12.64 10.01 -11.99
C VAL A 197 14.16 9.87 -12.08
N THR A 198 14.68 8.67 -11.83
CA THR A 198 16.12 8.46 -11.65
C THR A 198 16.88 8.37 -12.97
N ARG A 199 16.33 7.70 -13.98
CA ARG A 199 17.02 7.52 -15.26
C ARG A 199 16.69 8.60 -16.28
N ARG A 200 15.48 9.16 -16.23
CA ARG A 200 15.01 10.11 -17.27
C ARG A 200 14.89 11.54 -16.78
N GLY A 201 15.03 11.79 -15.48
CA GLY A 201 14.86 13.13 -14.91
C GLY A 201 13.45 13.70 -15.09
N THR A 202 12.47 12.86 -15.42
CA THR A 202 11.08 13.25 -15.68
C THR A 202 10.15 12.57 -14.68
N ARG A 203 8.97 13.15 -14.49
CA ARG A 203 7.96 12.63 -13.55
C ARG A 203 6.64 12.54 -14.29
N PRO A 204 5.96 11.38 -14.29
CA PRO A 204 4.63 11.30 -14.87
C PRO A 204 3.71 12.24 -14.10
N ARG A 205 2.78 12.88 -14.81
CA ARG A 205 1.76 13.77 -14.26
C ARG A 205 0.71 12.98 -13.47
N ALA A 206 0.39 11.77 -13.90
CA ALA A 206 -0.54 10.88 -13.19
C ALA A 206 -0.27 9.40 -13.47
N VAL A 207 -0.73 8.57 -12.54
CA VAL A 207 -0.81 7.11 -12.70
C VAL A 207 -2.27 6.69 -12.60
N LEU A 208 -2.77 5.98 -13.60
CA LEU A 208 -4.15 5.49 -13.69
C LEU A 208 -4.13 3.96 -13.60
N VAL A 209 -4.88 3.39 -12.67
CA VAL A 209 -4.81 1.97 -12.34
C VAL A 209 -6.20 1.36 -12.39
N LYS A 210 -6.38 0.29 -13.16
CA LYS A 210 -7.55 -0.57 -13.10
C LYS A 210 -7.27 -1.72 -12.15
N SER A 211 -7.73 -1.58 -10.92
CA SER A 211 -7.51 -2.53 -9.83
C SER A 211 -8.61 -2.36 -8.77
N LYS A 212 -9.42 -3.39 -8.61
CA LYS A 212 -10.43 -3.48 -7.54
C LYS A 212 -9.74 -3.59 -6.18
N ALA A 213 -8.62 -4.30 -6.11
CA ALA A 213 -7.81 -4.47 -4.92
C ALA A 213 -7.31 -3.10 -4.41
N MET A 214 -6.68 -2.30 -5.28
CA MET A 214 -6.21 -0.95 -4.97
C MET A 214 -7.36 0.01 -4.63
N THR A 215 -8.49 -0.10 -5.33
CA THR A 215 -9.68 0.70 -4.98
C THR A 215 -10.22 0.33 -3.59
N SER A 216 -10.16 -0.95 -3.20
CA SER A 216 -10.51 -1.36 -1.84
C SER A 216 -9.48 -0.86 -0.81
N LEU A 217 -8.19 -0.88 -1.17
CA LEU A 217 -7.12 -0.38 -0.31
C LEU A 217 -7.25 1.12 -0.06
N SER A 218 -7.53 1.92 -1.10
CA SER A 218 -7.66 3.37 -0.96
C SER A 218 -8.80 3.77 -0.01
N ARG A 219 -9.88 2.98 0.05
CA ARG A 219 -10.99 3.18 0.99
C ARG A 219 -10.65 2.79 2.43
N ARG A 220 -9.68 1.89 2.61
CA ARG A 220 -9.22 1.39 3.92
C ARG A 220 -7.99 2.14 4.44
N LEU A 221 -7.29 2.85 3.57
CA LEU A 221 -6.13 3.67 3.93
C LEU A 221 -6.59 5.01 4.49
N VAL A 222 -6.34 5.22 5.78
CA VAL A 222 -6.67 6.44 6.50
C VAL A 222 -5.37 7.15 6.87
N HIS A 223 -5.21 8.39 6.42
CA HIS A 223 -4.09 9.22 6.89
C HIS A 223 -4.38 9.64 8.34
N ALA A 224 -3.44 9.45 9.26
CA ALA A 224 -3.65 9.70 10.69
C ALA A 224 -4.07 11.15 10.98
N GLN A 225 -3.48 12.14 10.30
CA GLN A 225 -3.98 13.52 10.32
C GLN A 225 -5.51 13.69 10.13
N ARG A 226 -6.15 12.87 9.29
CA ARG A 226 -7.59 12.92 9.07
C ARG A 226 -8.41 12.40 10.26
N LEU A 227 -7.80 11.60 11.14
CA LEU A 227 -8.41 11.19 12.40
C LEU A 227 -8.39 12.36 13.38
N PHE A 228 -7.30 13.12 13.41
CA PHE A 228 -7.12 14.21 14.37
C PHE A 228 -7.95 15.44 14.04
N ASP A 229 -8.14 15.74 12.77
CA ASP A 229 -8.96 16.88 12.32
C ASP A 229 -10.45 16.54 12.16
N GLY A 230 -10.83 15.27 12.38
CA GLY A 230 -12.21 14.81 12.26
C GLY A 230 -12.74 14.70 10.83
N SER A 231 -11.88 14.82 9.80
CA SER A 231 -12.27 14.67 8.39
C SER A 231 -12.45 13.22 7.95
N THR A 232 -12.12 12.25 8.81
CA THR A 232 -12.44 10.83 8.59
C THR A 232 -13.89 10.55 8.99
N THR A 233 -14.65 9.97 8.06
CA THR A 233 -16.03 9.52 8.30
C THR A 233 -16.14 8.05 8.73
N VAL A 234 -15.00 7.35 8.80
CA VAL A 234 -14.92 5.92 9.14
C VAL A 234 -14.81 5.75 10.66
N ASP A 235 -15.71 4.96 11.23
CA ASP A 235 -15.58 4.48 12.60
C ASP A 235 -14.59 3.29 12.64
N LEU A 236 -13.36 3.56 13.06
CA LEU A 236 -12.31 2.54 13.18
C LEU A 236 -12.55 1.57 14.34
N LYS A 237 -13.43 1.92 15.30
CA LYS A 237 -13.79 1.05 16.42
C LYS A 237 -14.84 -0.01 16.03
N SER A 238 -15.54 0.24 14.93
CA SER A 238 -16.56 -0.67 14.42
C SER A 238 -16.31 -0.97 12.94
N PRO A 239 -15.18 -1.62 12.59
CA PRO A 239 -14.80 -1.81 11.20
C PRO A 239 -15.85 -2.61 10.42
N SER A 240 -15.90 -2.40 9.10
CA SER A 240 -16.78 -3.14 8.21
C SER A 240 -16.60 -4.65 8.33
N ARG A 241 -17.69 -5.39 8.15
CA ARG A 241 -17.72 -6.86 8.22
C ARG A 241 -17.06 -7.57 7.03
N ASP A 242 -16.37 -6.86 6.15
CA ASP A 242 -15.69 -7.45 5.00
C ASP A 242 -14.39 -8.19 5.37
N GLY A 243 -14.03 -8.17 6.67
CA GLY A 243 -12.89 -8.92 7.21
C GLY A 243 -11.54 -8.35 6.81
N ARG A 244 -11.51 -7.13 6.26
CA ARG A 244 -10.27 -6.46 5.82
C ARG A 244 -9.89 -5.38 6.83
N PRO A 245 -8.62 -5.28 7.22
CA PRO A 245 -8.19 -4.27 8.17
C PRO A 245 -8.20 -2.87 7.53
N TYR A 246 -8.51 -1.86 8.33
CA TYR A 246 -8.14 -0.48 8.01
C TYR A 246 -6.64 -0.29 8.25
N ILE A 247 -6.02 0.59 7.47
CA ILE A 247 -4.60 0.92 7.60
C ILE A 247 -4.52 2.40 7.93
N VAL A 248 -4.04 2.70 9.14
CA VAL A 248 -3.81 4.08 9.58
C VAL A 248 -2.34 4.42 9.34
N ALA A 249 -2.08 5.32 8.41
CA ALA A 249 -0.73 5.78 8.09
C ALA A 249 -0.41 7.08 8.82
N GLY A 250 0.58 7.05 9.71
CA GLY A 250 1.13 8.23 10.40
C GLY A 250 2.62 8.41 10.11
N VAL A 251 3.11 9.65 10.26
CA VAL A 251 4.52 10.01 10.06
C VAL A 251 5.17 10.28 11.41
N GLY A 252 6.03 9.34 11.83
CA GLY A 252 6.76 9.42 13.08
C GLY A 252 5.97 8.96 14.30
N VAL A 253 6.71 8.72 15.39
CA VAL A 253 6.20 8.10 16.62
C VAL A 253 5.09 8.92 17.28
N GLU A 254 5.16 10.25 17.19
CA GLU A 254 4.15 11.12 17.80
C GLU A 254 2.80 11.01 17.08
N GLU A 255 2.80 11.10 15.74
CA GLU A 255 1.57 10.92 14.96
C GLU A 255 0.98 9.52 15.20
N TYR A 256 1.86 8.52 15.25
CA TYR A 256 1.51 7.13 15.54
C TYR A 256 0.83 6.96 16.90
N ARG A 257 1.38 7.52 17.98
CA ARG A 257 0.76 7.46 19.33
C ARG A 257 -0.56 8.21 19.42
N ARG A 258 -0.69 9.34 18.73
CA ARG A 258 -1.95 10.10 18.69
C ARG A 258 -3.12 9.33 18.08
N THR A 259 -2.86 8.23 17.35
CA THR A 259 -3.94 7.37 16.81
C THR A 259 -4.62 6.50 17.87
N ILE A 260 -3.96 6.22 19.00
CA ILE A 260 -4.43 5.30 20.05
C ILE A 260 -5.89 5.55 20.46
N PRO A 261 -6.31 6.77 20.86
CA PRO A 261 -7.70 7.01 21.28
C PRO A 261 -8.74 6.81 20.16
N HIS A 262 -8.32 6.84 18.89
CA HIS A 262 -9.19 6.67 17.73
C HIS A 262 -9.33 5.22 17.28
N VAL A 263 -8.29 4.41 17.50
CA VAL A 263 -8.21 3.02 17.00
C VAL A 263 -8.53 2.02 18.10
N MET A 264 -8.00 2.23 19.31
CA MET A 264 -8.09 1.26 20.40
C MET A 264 -9.42 1.32 21.15
N GLN A 265 -9.83 0.16 21.65
CA GLN A 265 -10.95 -0.05 22.56
C GLN A 265 -10.55 -0.91 23.76
N ASN A 266 -11.34 -0.76 24.83
CA ASN A 266 -11.30 -1.67 25.95
C ASN A 266 -11.57 -3.11 25.49
N GLY A 267 -10.69 -4.04 25.83
CA GLY A 267 -10.80 -5.44 25.43
C GLY A 267 -10.00 -5.82 24.20
N ASP A 268 -9.45 -4.85 23.47
CA ASP A 268 -8.65 -5.13 22.27
C ASP A 268 -7.37 -5.90 22.62
N ARG A 269 -7.01 -6.83 21.76
CA ARG A 269 -5.76 -7.57 21.82
C ARG A 269 -4.83 -6.99 20.78
N ALA A 270 -3.88 -6.19 21.24
CA ALA A 270 -2.97 -5.47 20.38
C ALA A 270 -1.59 -6.13 20.28
N LEU A 271 -0.96 -5.91 19.14
CA LEU A 271 0.45 -6.20 18.89
C LEU A 271 1.15 -4.90 18.49
N GLU A 272 2.29 -4.60 19.10
CA GLU A 272 3.21 -3.61 18.57
C GLU A 272 4.46 -4.31 17.99
N VAL A 273 4.71 -4.12 16.70
CA VAL A 273 5.94 -4.56 16.01
C VAL A 273 6.92 -3.39 15.93
N GLY A 274 8.14 -3.60 16.38
CA GLY A 274 9.15 -2.54 16.53
C GLY A 274 8.97 -1.75 17.83
N CYS A 275 8.74 -2.44 18.95
CA CYS A 275 8.34 -1.78 20.20
C CYS A 275 9.43 -0.92 20.85
N PHE A 276 10.71 -1.09 20.46
CA PHE A 276 11.84 -0.38 21.05
C PHE A 276 11.84 -0.46 22.59
N SER A 277 11.76 0.68 23.30
CA SER A 277 11.73 0.76 24.76
C SER A 277 10.41 0.31 25.39
N GLY A 278 9.36 0.08 24.60
CA GLY A 278 8.04 -0.34 25.08
C GLY A 278 7.12 0.83 25.48
N THR A 279 7.56 2.09 25.32
CA THR A 279 6.75 3.26 25.70
C THR A 279 5.42 3.32 24.97
N THR A 280 5.41 3.08 23.66
CA THR A 280 4.15 3.06 22.90
C THR A 280 3.33 1.82 23.26
N THR A 281 3.98 0.66 23.45
CA THR A 281 3.33 -0.57 23.90
C THR A 281 2.55 -0.31 25.18
N ALA A 282 3.13 0.40 26.15
CA ALA A 282 2.49 0.76 27.42
C ALA A 282 1.23 1.60 27.23
N LEU A 283 1.28 2.62 26.37
CA LEU A 283 0.12 3.45 26.05
C LEU A 283 -1.00 2.65 25.37
N VAL A 284 -0.64 1.76 24.44
CA VAL A 284 -1.60 0.88 23.76
C VAL A 284 -2.20 -0.13 24.76
N HIS A 285 -1.37 -0.69 25.64
CA HIS A 285 -1.78 -1.63 26.68
C HIS A 285 -2.79 -0.97 27.62
N GLU A 286 -2.50 0.23 28.11
CA GLU A 286 -3.40 1.02 28.97
C GLU A 286 -4.75 1.26 28.29
N ALA A 287 -4.76 1.64 27.00
CA ALA A 287 -6.00 1.85 26.24
C ALA A 287 -6.85 0.58 26.07
N ALA A 288 -6.22 -0.59 26.11
CA ALA A 288 -6.89 -1.89 26.02
C ALA A 288 -7.44 -2.39 27.38
N GLN A 289 -6.88 -1.94 28.50
CA GLN A 289 -7.27 -2.36 29.86
C GLN A 289 -8.70 -1.89 30.23
N PRO A 290 -9.39 -2.58 31.19
CA PRO A 290 -8.94 -3.75 31.95
C PRO A 290 -9.11 -5.12 31.26
N ARG A 291 -9.62 -5.19 30.03
CA ARG A 291 -10.05 -6.46 29.40
C ARG A 291 -9.14 -6.96 28.29
N GLY A 292 -8.35 -6.05 27.72
CA GLY A 292 -7.44 -6.32 26.64
C GLY A 292 -5.99 -6.31 27.10
N TYR A 293 -5.09 -6.30 26.13
CA TYR A 293 -3.65 -6.22 26.36
C TYR A 293 -2.93 -5.77 25.09
N CYS A 294 -1.67 -5.34 25.25
CA CYS A 294 -0.73 -5.18 24.15
C CYS A 294 0.54 -6.00 24.41
N ILE A 295 1.06 -6.67 23.37
CA ILE A 295 2.37 -7.32 23.37
C ILE A 295 3.34 -6.49 22.53
N GLY A 296 4.49 -6.14 23.09
CA GLY A 296 5.57 -5.50 22.35
C GLY A 296 6.53 -6.53 21.75
N VAL A 297 6.82 -6.41 20.45
CA VAL A 297 7.74 -7.28 19.72
C VAL A 297 8.83 -6.47 19.05
N ASP A 298 10.06 -6.96 19.15
CA ASP A 298 11.23 -6.40 18.47
C ASP A 298 12.18 -7.54 18.08
N ILE A 299 12.98 -7.33 17.03
CA ILE A 299 13.95 -8.32 16.56
C ILE A 299 15.19 -8.37 17.48
N GLY A 300 15.50 -7.29 18.19
CA GLY A 300 16.68 -7.15 19.03
C GLY A 300 16.48 -7.66 20.47
N PRO A 301 17.15 -8.73 20.93
CA PRO A 301 17.00 -9.23 22.29
C PRO A 301 17.34 -8.21 23.38
N LYS A 302 18.38 -7.40 23.18
CA LYS A 302 18.79 -6.32 24.10
C LYS A 302 17.71 -5.24 24.26
N ILE A 303 16.98 -4.96 23.18
CA ILE A 303 15.87 -4.00 23.16
C ILE A 303 14.73 -4.56 24.02
N ILE A 304 14.39 -5.84 23.85
CA ILE A 304 13.35 -6.52 24.64
C ILE A 304 13.73 -6.62 26.12
N GLU A 305 14.98 -6.95 26.45
CA GLU A 305 15.45 -6.94 27.84
C GLU A 305 15.29 -5.57 28.48
N ARG A 306 15.60 -4.50 27.74
CA ARG A 306 15.40 -3.12 28.20
C ARG A 306 13.91 -2.82 28.41
N ALA A 307 13.05 -3.14 27.45
CA ALA A 307 11.61 -2.90 27.55
C ALA A 307 11.00 -3.61 28.77
N LYS A 308 11.41 -4.86 29.04
CA LYS A 308 10.99 -5.61 30.25
C LYS A 308 11.44 -4.96 31.56
N ARG A 309 12.60 -4.29 31.59
CA ARG A 309 13.03 -3.54 32.78
C ARG A 309 12.22 -2.26 32.98
N GLU A 310 11.90 -1.56 31.90
CA GLU A 310 11.14 -0.31 31.94
C GLU A 310 9.64 -0.55 32.21
N HIS A 311 9.11 -1.70 31.79
CA HIS A 311 7.70 -2.08 31.90
C HIS A 311 7.54 -3.55 32.36
N PRO A 312 7.86 -3.87 33.63
CA PRO A 312 7.95 -5.25 34.12
C PRO A 312 6.62 -6.02 34.13
N ASP A 313 5.50 -5.31 34.20
CA ASP A 313 4.16 -5.91 34.26
C ASP A 313 3.56 -6.22 32.88
N MET A 314 4.33 -6.00 31.81
CA MET A 314 3.87 -6.14 30.43
C MET A 314 4.59 -7.26 29.67
N HIS A 315 3.94 -7.74 28.62
CA HIS A 315 4.49 -8.80 27.78
C HIS A 315 5.32 -8.24 26.63
N PHE A 316 6.60 -8.63 26.61
CA PHE A 316 7.52 -8.36 25.52
C PHE A 316 8.19 -9.64 25.02
N ALA A 317 8.35 -9.76 23.70
CA ALA A 317 8.94 -10.93 23.07
C ALA A 317 9.90 -10.54 21.94
N VAL A 318 10.95 -11.35 21.78
CA VAL A 318 11.80 -11.27 20.60
C VAL A 318 11.06 -11.91 19.44
N GLY A 319 10.94 -11.21 18.31
CA GLY A 319 10.28 -11.75 17.12
C GLY A 319 10.57 -10.95 15.85
N ASP A 320 10.50 -11.63 14.71
CA ASP A 320 10.64 -11.00 13.39
C ASP A 320 9.26 -10.59 12.85
N GLY A 321 9.05 -9.27 12.68
CA GLY A 321 7.83 -8.71 12.11
C GLY A 321 7.46 -9.26 10.72
N ARG A 322 8.42 -9.85 10.00
CA ARG A 322 8.19 -10.48 8.69
C ARG A 322 7.59 -11.89 8.78
N LYS A 323 7.62 -12.51 9.97
CA LYS A 323 7.15 -13.89 10.20
C LYS A 323 5.80 -13.87 10.92
N SER A 324 4.73 -13.60 10.18
CA SER A 324 3.36 -13.48 10.73
C SER A 324 2.93 -14.68 11.60
N LEU A 325 3.27 -15.91 11.22
CA LEU A 325 2.98 -17.11 12.02
C LEU A 325 3.72 -17.12 13.37
N GLU A 326 4.91 -16.55 13.44
CA GLU A 326 5.66 -16.41 14.70
C GLU A 326 4.97 -15.42 15.63
N LEU A 327 4.49 -14.29 15.09
CA LEU A 327 3.76 -13.27 15.86
C LEU A 327 2.46 -13.83 16.48
N LEU A 328 1.76 -14.72 15.79
CA LEU A 328 0.59 -15.42 16.34
C LEU A 328 0.97 -16.41 17.46
N ARG A 329 2.11 -17.11 17.32
CA ARG A 329 2.60 -18.03 18.36
C ARG A 329 3.01 -17.28 19.63
N ILE A 330 3.57 -16.08 19.50
CA ILE A 330 3.88 -15.21 20.64
C ILE A 330 2.59 -14.91 21.44
N GLN A 331 1.47 -14.62 20.77
CA GLN A 331 0.17 -14.45 21.42
C GLN A 331 -0.23 -15.68 22.23
N GLN A 332 -0.15 -16.86 21.61
CA GLN A 332 -0.52 -18.12 22.25
C GLN A 332 0.34 -18.42 23.48
N ALA A 333 1.65 -18.17 23.40
CA ALA A 333 2.57 -18.36 24.52
C ALA A 333 2.27 -17.40 25.69
N SER A 334 1.90 -16.15 25.40
CA SER A 334 1.53 -15.19 26.45
C SER A 334 0.24 -15.59 27.19
N ASN A 335 -0.73 -16.17 26.48
CA ASN A 335 -2.02 -16.58 27.04
C ASN A 335 -1.94 -17.85 27.90
N GLN A 336 -0.92 -18.70 27.73
CA GLN A 336 -0.76 -19.91 28.55
C GLN A 336 -0.44 -19.62 30.01
N SER A 337 0.10 -18.43 30.30
CA SER A 337 0.48 -18.01 31.65
C SER A 337 -0.69 -17.41 32.45
N ALA A 338 -1.77 -17.01 31.77
CA ALA A 338 -2.99 -16.51 32.38
C ALA A 338 -4.07 -17.59 32.32
N GLU A 339 -4.85 -17.83 33.38
CA GLU A 339 -5.94 -18.83 33.45
C GLU A 339 -7.09 -18.62 32.42
N GLN A 340 -6.92 -17.74 31.44
CA GLN A 340 -7.88 -17.36 30.39
C GLN A 340 -7.91 -18.37 29.23
N SER A 341 -8.31 -19.59 29.54
CA SER A 341 -8.38 -20.76 28.64
C SER A 341 -9.58 -20.75 27.65
N ARG A 342 -10.08 -19.58 27.24
CA ARG A 342 -11.23 -19.45 26.32
C ARG A 342 -10.92 -18.85 24.94
N VAL A 343 -9.69 -18.41 24.71
CA VAL A 343 -9.30 -17.82 23.42
C VAL A 343 -8.95 -18.94 22.45
N SER A 344 -9.58 -18.95 21.26
CA SER A 344 -9.25 -19.95 20.24
C SER A 344 -7.83 -19.67 19.76
N PRO A 345 -7.00 -20.71 19.53
CA PRO A 345 -5.65 -20.54 19.00
C PRO A 345 -5.62 -19.87 17.61
N LEU A 346 -6.77 -19.74 16.94
CA LEU A 346 -6.93 -19.04 15.67
C LEU A 346 -7.28 -17.55 15.82
N ASP A 347 -7.42 -17.04 17.04
CA ASP A 347 -7.80 -15.66 17.23
C ASP A 347 -6.58 -14.77 17.07
N GLY A 348 -6.60 -13.92 16.05
CA GLY A 348 -5.53 -12.96 15.80
C GLY A 348 -5.56 -11.78 16.77
N TYR A 349 -4.82 -10.74 16.41
CA TYR A 349 -4.86 -9.43 17.06
C TYR A 349 -6.00 -8.59 16.48
N ASP A 350 -6.65 -7.80 17.33
CA ASP A 350 -7.71 -6.88 16.94
C ASP A 350 -7.10 -5.60 16.34
N VAL A 351 -5.94 -5.18 16.87
CA VAL A 351 -5.18 -4.01 16.40
C VAL A 351 -3.69 -4.36 16.28
N VAL A 352 -3.06 -3.92 15.19
CA VAL A 352 -1.61 -4.05 15.00
C VAL A 352 -1.00 -2.67 14.78
N TYR A 353 -0.13 -2.30 15.70
CA TYR A 353 0.76 -1.17 15.68
C TYR A 353 2.08 -1.63 15.05
N ALA A 354 2.49 -1.01 13.94
CA ALA A 354 3.72 -1.39 13.24
C ALA A 354 4.63 -0.18 13.02
N ASP A 355 5.67 -0.07 13.83
CA ASP A 355 6.77 0.88 13.63
C ASP A 355 7.93 0.16 12.93
N ILE A 356 7.93 0.24 11.61
CA ILE A 356 8.94 -0.38 10.74
C ILE A 356 10.06 0.64 10.42
N GLY A 357 10.14 1.74 11.18
CA GLY A 357 11.11 2.82 11.01
C GLY A 357 12.43 2.57 11.74
N GLY A 358 13.54 2.90 11.06
CA GLY A 358 14.90 2.71 11.60
C GLY A 358 15.38 1.27 11.44
N LEU A 359 16.28 1.04 10.49
CA LEU A 359 17.01 -0.23 10.39
C LEU A 359 17.98 -0.30 11.58
N SER A 360 17.48 -0.55 12.78
CA SER A 360 18.34 -0.96 13.87
C SER A 360 18.81 -2.36 13.53
N GLY A 361 20.12 -2.54 13.37
CA GLY A 361 20.71 -3.87 13.27
C GLY A 361 20.35 -4.69 14.51
N PRO A 362 20.55 -6.02 14.50
CA PRO A 362 20.20 -6.92 15.61
C PRO A 362 20.86 -6.54 16.96
N ASP A 363 21.91 -5.72 16.92
CA ASP A 363 22.60 -5.17 18.09
C ASP A 363 21.99 -3.87 18.66
N GLY A 364 20.92 -3.34 18.05
CA GLY A 364 20.32 -2.06 18.43
C GLY A 364 21.10 -0.84 17.96
N THR A 365 22.11 -1.02 17.11
CA THR A 365 22.80 0.06 16.41
C THR A 365 21.99 0.46 15.18
N LEU A 366 21.65 1.75 15.06
CA LEU A 366 21.07 2.29 13.83
C LEU A 366 22.05 2.05 12.67
N GLU A 367 21.67 1.23 11.69
CA GLU A 367 22.38 1.14 10.42
C GLU A 367 22.10 2.44 9.65
N SER A 368 23.07 3.36 9.70
CA SER A 368 23.06 4.65 9.01
C SER A 368 23.31 4.53 7.51
#